data_AF-A0A6L4AV90-F1
#
_entry.id   AF-A0A6L4AV90-F1
#
_cell.length_a   1.000
_cell.length_b   1.000
_cell.length_c   1.000
_cell.angle_alpha   90.00
_cell.angle_beta   90.00
_cell.angle_gamma   90.00
#
_symmetry.space_group_name_H-M   'P 1'
#
loop_
_entity.id
_entity.type
_entity.pdbx_description
1 polymer ?
#
loop_
_entity_poly.entity_id
_entity_poly.type
_entity_poly.pdbx_seq_one_letter_code
_entity_poly.pdbx_strand_id
1 'polypeptide(L)'
;MTDPAPAPAEDPQDAVQRVVKVRRDYNTWVARETIEDYALRFTPRSFRRWSELRVANTAFGVASFLVLEAVGATLLVSYGFSNAFWAILATGLIIFLAGLPVSIYAARYGVDMDLLTRGAGFGYIGSTLTSLIYASFTFIFFALEAAIMAYALDLAFDIPPAWGYLICAVVVIPLVTHGVTAISRLQTLTQPLWLMMLVVPYVFVFMERPDVLSGITGYPGERGGGGGFHLPAFGAALTVGIALITQMGEQADYLRFMPEKTPANTRRWWAGVLLGGPGWVV
;
A
#
# COMPACT_ATOMS: atom_id res chain seq x y z
N MET A 1 28.08 10.27 81.45
CA MET A 1 28.13 9.75 80.06
C MET A 1 27.46 10.80 79.19
N THR A 2 28.27 11.62 78.52
CA THR A 2 27.86 12.74 77.69
C THR A 2 28.18 12.38 76.24
N ASP A 3 27.17 12.41 75.37
CA ASP A 3 27.28 12.14 73.93
C ASP A 3 28.26 13.09 73.23
N PRO A 4 29.02 12.62 72.21
CA PRO A 4 29.78 13.52 71.36
C PRO A 4 28.87 14.17 70.30
N ALA A 5 29.15 15.44 70.01
CA ALA A 5 28.43 16.29 69.05
C ALA A 5 28.53 15.77 67.59
N PRO A 6 27.56 16.07 66.71
CA PRO A 6 27.59 15.63 65.32
C PRO A 6 28.60 16.44 64.48
N ALA A 7 29.25 15.76 63.52
CA ALA A 7 30.19 16.34 62.57
C ALA A 7 29.48 17.25 61.53
N PRO A 8 30.17 18.24 60.93
CA PRO A 8 29.55 19.16 59.99
C PRO A 8 29.23 18.49 58.65
N ALA A 9 28.10 18.88 58.06
CA ALA A 9 27.63 18.38 56.77
C ALA A 9 28.57 18.77 55.63
N GLU A 10 29.02 17.79 54.85
CA GLU A 10 29.73 18.00 53.59
C GLU A 10 28.76 18.52 52.53
N ASP A 11 29.16 19.63 51.89
CA ASP A 11 28.53 20.26 50.75
C ASP A 11 28.50 19.27 49.55
N PRO A 12 27.34 19.00 48.90
CA PRO A 12 27.30 18.14 47.74
C PRO A 12 27.99 18.85 46.58
N GLN A 13 29.30 18.66 46.46
CA GLN A 13 30.06 19.01 45.27
C GLN A 13 29.36 18.40 44.06
N ASP A 14 28.93 19.28 43.16
CA ASP A 14 28.40 18.97 41.83
C ASP A 14 29.22 17.83 41.22
N ALA A 15 28.61 16.64 41.15
CA ALA A 15 29.19 15.51 40.47
C ALA A 15 29.28 15.88 38.99
N VAL A 16 30.45 16.37 38.57
CA VAL A 16 30.76 16.71 37.18
C VAL A 16 30.57 15.44 36.36
N GLN A 17 29.39 15.30 35.74
CA GLN A 17 29.11 14.24 34.78
C GLN A 17 30.07 14.40 33.62
N ARG A 18 31.20 13.67 33.68
CA ARG A 18 32.13 13.55 32.57
C ARG A 18 31.47 12.69 31.50
N VAL A 19 30.69 13.34 30.64
CA VAL A 19 30.07 12.71 29.47
C VAL A 19 31.17 12.35 28.48
N VAL A 20 31.54 11.07 28.46
CA VAL A 20 32.50 10.49 27.51
C VAL A 20 31.96 10.70 26.08
N LYS A 21 32.65 11.51 25.28
CA LYS A 21 32.24 11.94 23.92
C LYS A 21 31.85 10.78 22.99
N VAL A 22 32.46 9.60 23.14
CA VAL A 22 32.19 8.41 22.30
C VAL A 22 30.73 7.94 22.39
N ARG A 23 30.10 8.11 23.56
CA ARG A 23 28.70 7.71 23.76
C ARG A 23 27.72 8.66 23.05
N ARG A 24 28.14 9.89 22.77
CA ARG A 24 27.35 10.88 22.03
C ARG A 24 27.38 10.59 20.54
N ASP A 25 28.50 10.17 19.96
CA ASP A 25 28.54 9.84 18.52
C ASP A 25 27.76 8.55 18.22
N TYR A 26 27.84 7.53 19.07
CA TYR A 26 26.96 6.35 18.96
C TYR A 26 25.49 6.75 19.11
N ASN A 27 25.15 7.63 20.07
CA ASN A 27 23.80 8.18 20.19
C ASN A 27 23.42 9.15 19.06
N THR A 28 24.33 9.73 18.29
CA THR A 28 23.98 10.57 17.14
C THR A 28 23.78 9.73 15.89
N TRP A 29 24.44 8.57 15.81
CA TRP A 29 24.14 7.53 14.83
C TRP A 29 22.81 6.82 15.14
N VAL A 30 22.54 6.53 16.43
CA VAL A 30 21.26 6.01 16.95
C VAL A 30 20.16 7.09 17.05
N ALA A 31 20.49 8.38 17.07
CA ALA A 31 19.51 9.47 16.94
C ALA A 31 19.30 9.92 15.49
N ARG A 32 20.19 9.51 14.56
CA ARG A 32 19.91 9.50 13.12
C ARG A 32 19.10 8.27 12.69
N GLU A 33 18.83 7.37 13.62
CA GLU A 33 17.82 6.31 13.56
C GLU A 33 16.38 6.87 13.72
N THR A 34 16.18 8.17 13.49
CA THR A 34 14.89 8.72 13.02
C THR A 34 14.51 8.24 11.61
N ILE A 35 15.22 7.24 11.09
CA ILE A 35 15.02 6.51 9.82
C ILE A 35 14.70 5.03 10.08
N GLU A 36 14.58 4.58 11.34
CA GLU A 36 13.75 3.39 11.60
C GLU A 36 12.28 3.82 11.45
N ASP A 37 11.85 3.89 10.18
CA ASP A 37 10.45 3.84 9.81
C ASP A 37 9.80 2.74 10.66
N TYR A 38 8.67 3.06 11.29
CA TYR A 38 7.94 2.23 12.25
C TYR A 38 7.40 0.92 11.63
N ALA A 39 8.28 0.08 11.10
CA ALA A 39 7.99 -1.19 10.46
C ALA A 39 7.77 -2.30 11.51
N LEU A 40 8.31 -2.14 12.73
CA LEU A 40 8.34 -3.20 13.75
C LEU A 40 7.76 -2.81 15.11
N ARG A 41 7.23 -1.60 15.30
CA ARG A 41 6.63 -1.18 16.58
C ARG A 41 5.35 -0.38 16.40
N PHE A 42 4.46 -0.58 17.37
CA PHE A 42 3.24 0.21 17.61
C PHE A 42 3.51 1.70 17.37
N THR A 43 2.74 2.34 16.48
CA THR A 43 2.94 3.76 16.17
C THR A 43 2.60 4.62 17.40
N PRO A 44 3.54 5.43 17.93
CA PRO A 44 3.26 6.32 19.05
C PRO A 44 2.17 7.33 18.69
N ARG A 45 1.31 7.69 19.66
CA ARG A 45 0.18 8.65 19.46
C ARG A 45 0.62 10.00 18.88
N SER A 46 1.89 10.38 19.04
CA SER A 46 2.48 11.61 18.51
C SER A 46 2.74 11.59 17.00
N PHE A 47 2.73 10.41 16.35
CA PHE A 47 2.96 10.22 14.90
C PHE A 47 1.68 10.10 14.07
N ARG A 48 0.49 10.11 14.71
CA ARG A 48 -0.84 10.16 14.06
C ARG A 48 -1.16 11.55 13.48
N ARG A 49 -0.25 12.12 12.69
CA ARG A 49 -0.31 13.49 12.15
C ARG A 49 -0.65 13.56 10.67
N TRP A 50 -0.95 12.44 10.01
CA TRP A 50 -1.29 12.45 8.60
C TRP A 50 -2.68 13.06 8.45
N SER A 51 -2.75 14.21 7.78
CA SER A 51 -4.02 14.83 7.43
C SER A 51 -4.79 13.93 6.48
N GLU A 52 -6.11 14.01 6.53
CA GLU A 52 -7.01 13.17 5.74
C GLU A 52 -6.74 13.30 4.23
N LEU A 53 -6.28 14.47 3.78
CA LEU A 53 -5.82 14.73 2.41
C LEU A 53 -4.53 14.01 2.04
N ARG A 54 -3.58 13.87 2.99
CA ARG A 54 -2.35 13.12 2.75
C ARG A 54 -2.65 11.63 2.65
N VAL A 55 -3.56 11.11 3.47
CA VAL A 55 -4.04 9.72 3.39
C VAL A 55 -4.72 9.48 2.04
N ALA A 56 -5.58 10.39 1.58
CA ALA A 56 -6.23 10.28 0.27
C ALA A 56 -5.23 10.32 -0.90
N ASN A 57 -4.22 11.20 -0.86
CA ASN A 57 -3.18 11.25 -1.89
C ASN A 57 -2.27 10.02 -1.88
N THR A 58 -1.97 9.45 -0.71
CA THR A 58 -1.23 8.18 -0.60
C THR A 58 -2.05 7.02 -1.14
N ALA A 59 -3.35 6.97 -0.82
CA ALA A 59 -4.27 5.96 -1.39
C ALA A 59 -4.33 6.05 -2.92
N PHE A 60 -4.31 7.26 -3.48
CA PHE A 60 -4.25 7.46 -4.94
C PHE A 60 -2.93 6.95 -5.56
N GLY A 61 -1.83 7.02 -4.81
CA GLY A 61 -0.55 6.42 -5.18
C GLY A 61 -0.59 4.91 -5.25
N VAL A 62 -1.17 4.28 -4.24
CA VAL A 62 -1.36 2.83 -4.17
C VAL A 62 -2.33 2.37 -5.26
N ALA A 63 -3.32 3.18 -5.65
CA ALA A 63 -4.19 2.86 -6.79
C ALA A 63 -3.49 2.95 -8.17
N SER A 64 -2.25 3.46 -8.26
CA SER A 64 -1.54 3.70 -9.52
C SER A 64 -0.78 2.46 -10.06
N PHE A 65 -1.00 1.26 -9.50
CA PHE A 65 -0.37 0.01 -9.98
C PHE A 65 -0.85 -0.32 -11.41
N LEU A 66 0.10 -0.36 -12.35
CA LEU A 66 -0.18 -0.74 -13.74
C LEU A 66 -0.57 -2.22 -13.86
N VAL A 67 -0.14 -3.05 -12.90
CA VAL A 67 -0.54 -4.47 -12.85
C VAL A 67 -2.05 -4.63 -12.75
N LEU A 68 -2.75 -3.78 -11.98
CA LEU A 68 -4.21 -3.89 -11.86
C LEU A 68 -4.91 -3.55 -13.18
N GLU A 69 -4.41 -2.56 -13.93
CA GLU A 69 -4.89 -2.24 -15.27
C GLU A 69 -4.64 -3.40 -16.25
N ALA A 70 -3.43 -3.97 -16.24
CA ALA A 70 -3.07 -5.10 -17.08
C ALA A 70 -3.91 -6.36 -16.75
N VAL A 71 -4.19 -6.62 -15.48
CA VAL A 71 -5.08 -7.71 -15.06
C VAL A 71 -6.50 -7.45 -15.55
N GLY A 72 -7.04 -6.24 -15.36
CA GLY A 72 -8.37 -5.86 -15.85
C GLY A 72 -8.51 -6.03 -17.37
N ALA A 73 -7.53 -5.56 -18.14
CA ALA A 73 -7.45 -5.76 -19.59
C ALA A 73 -7.38 -7.25 -19.96
N THR A 74 -6.56 -8.03 -19.24
CA THR A 74 -6.45 -9.48 -19.45
C THR A 74 -7.78 -10.19 -19.19
N LEU A 75 -8.53 -9.79 -18.16
CA LEU A 75 -9.85 -10.35 -17.87
C LEU A 75 -10.85 -10.05 -19.00
N LEU A 76 -10.87 -8.81 -19.49
CA LEU A 76 -11.70 -8.40 -20.62
C LEU A 76 -11.36 -9.22 -21.88
N VAL A 77 -10.06 -9.32 -22.22
CA VAL A 77 -9.58 -10.03 -23.40
C VAL A 77 -9.85 -11.53 -23.30
N SER A 78 -9.62 -12.14 -22.14
CA SER A 78 -9.73 -13.59 -21.93
C SER A 78 -11.17 -14.08 -21.79
N TYR A 79 -12.02 -13.33 -21.08
CA TYR A 79 -13.35 -13.79 -20.65
C TYR A 79 -14.51 -12.99 -21.26
N GLY A 80 -14.22 -11.91 -21.99
CA GLY A 80 -15.22 -11.04 -22.60
C GLY A 80 -15.79 -10.01 -21.62
N PHE A 81 -16.43 -8.97 -22.16
CA PHE A 81 -16.90 -7.82 -21.38
C PHE A 81 -17.91 -8.21 -20.30
N SER A 82 -18.96 -8.95 -20.66
CA SER A 82 -20.02 -9.28 -19.71
C SER A 82 -19.50 -10.06 -18.49
N ASN A 83 -18.58 -11.00 -18.69
CA ASN A 83 -18.04 -11.82 -17.60
C ASN A 83 -17.03 -11.03 -16.77
N ALA A 84 -16.12 -10.30 -17.43
CA ALA A 84 -15.12 -9.47 -16.74
C ALA A 84 -15.79 -8.37 -15.90
N PHE A 85 -16.79 -7.68 -16.45
CA PHE A 85 -17.54 -6.64 -15.74
C PHE A 85 -18.18 -7.16 -14.45
N TRP A 86 -18.96 -8.24 -14.54
CA TRP A 86 -19.60 -8.82 -13.35
C TRP A 86 -18.59 -9.40 -12.37
N ALA A 87 -17.51 -10.02 -12.86
CA ALA A 87 -16.46 -10.56 -12.01
C ALA A 87 -15.75 -9.44 -11.23
N ILE A 88 -15.37 -8.34 -11.89
CA ILE A 88 -14.72 -7.19 -11.25
C ILE A 88 -15.65 -6.56 -10.19
N LEU A 89 -16.93 -6.35 -10.52
CA LEU A 89 -17.91 -5.83 -9.56
C LEU A 89 -18.10 -6.77 -8.36
N ALA A 90 -18.24 -8.08 -8.60
CA ALA A 90 -18.42 -9.05 -7.53
C ALA A 90 -17.16 -9.17 -6.66
N THR A 91 -15.98 -9.22 -7.25
CA THR A 91 -14.70 -9.18 -6.55
C THR A 91 -14.59 -7.92 -5.71
N GLY A 92 -14.85 -6.75 -6.29
CA GLY A 92 -14.76 -5.47 -5.59
C GLY A 92 -15.70 -5.41 -4.40
N LEU A 93 -16.94 -5.88 -4.55
CA LEU A 93 -17.91 -5.98 -3.46
C LEU A 93 -17.44 -6.95 -2.36
N ILE A 94 -16.92 -8.12 -2.73
CA ILE A 94 -16.42 -9.11 -1.75
C ILE A 94 -15.25 -8.53 -0.95
N ILE A 95 -14.26 -7.96 -1.63
CA ILE A 95 -13.09 -7.35 -0.98
C ILE A 95 -13.54 -6.15 -0.13
N PHE A 96 -14.48 -5.34 -0.60
CA PHE A 96 -15.01 -4.23 0.17
C PHE A 96 -15.70 -4.69 1.46
N LEU A 97 -16.59 -5.68 1.37
CA LEU A 97 -17.33 -6.22 2.52
C LEU A 97 -16.41 -6.93 3.52
N ALA A 98 -15.39 -7.64 3.03
CA ALA A 98 -14.39 -8.30 3.88
C ALA A 98 -13.40 -7.29 4.49
N GLY A 99 -12.98 -6.28 3.73
CA GLY A 99 -12.01 -5.27 4.13
C GLY A 99 -12.59 -4.22 5.07
N LEU A 100 -13.88 -3.92 5.01
CA LEU A 100 -14.54 -2.96 5.88
C LEU A 100 -14.37 -3.25 7.39
N PRO A 101 -14.71 -4.44 7.92
CA PRO A 101 -14.49 -4.74 9.33
C PRO A 101 -13.00 -4.68 9.67
N VAL A 102 -12.12 -5.29 8.87
CA VAL A 102 -10.67 -5.29 9.08
C VAL A 102 -10.13 -3.86 9.20
N SER A 103 -10.53 -2.99 8.28
CA SER A 103 -10.16 -1.58 8.24
C SER A 103 -10.65 -0.80 9.46
N ILE A 104 -11.89 -1.04 9.91
CA ILE A 104 -12.44 -0.43 11.13
C ILE A 104 -11.63 -0.85 12.35
N TYR A 105 -11.27 -2.13 12.48
CA TYR A 105 -10.47 -2.62 13.61
C TYR A 105 -9.03 -2.07 13.56
N ALA A 106 -8.38 -2.08 12.40
CA ALA A 106 -7.05 -1.50 12.22
C ALA A 106 -7.01 -0.01 12.63
N ALA A 107 -7.96 0.80 12.12
CA ALA A 107 -8.03 2.22 12.42
C ALA A 107 -8.43 2.53 13.87
N ARG A 108 -9.33 1.74 14.46
CA ARG A 108 -9.82 1.96 15.83
C ARG A 108 -8.76 1.60 16.87
N TYR A 109 -8.07 0.49 16.67
CA TYR A 109 -7.10 -0.03 17.64
C TYR A 109 -5.65 0.34 17.31
N GLY A 110 -5.38 0.87 16.11
CA GLY A 110 -4.03 1.29 15.70
C GLY A 110 -3.08 0.11 15.53
N VAL A 111 -3.60 -1.02 15.07
CA VAL A 111 -2.88 -2.29 14.95
C VAL A 111 -2.67 -2.65 13.48
N ASP A 112 -1.54 -3.30 13.19
CA ASP A 112 -1.24 -3.87 11.88
C ASP A 112 -1.95 -5.22 11.67
N MET A 113 -1.82 -5.76 10.46
CA MET A 113 -2.41 -7.04 10.09
C MET A 113 -1.87 -8.21 10.94
N ASP A 114 -0.60 -8.17 11.32
CA ASP A 114 0.05 -9.18 12.18
C ASP A 114 -0.61 -9.23 13.56
N LEU A 115 -0.79 -8.08 14.21
CA LEU A 115 -1.47 -7.96 15.50
C LEU A 115 -2.97 -8.30 15.43
N LEU A 116 -3.66 -7.96 14.33
CA LEU A 116 -5.05 -8.36 14.13
C LEU A 116 -5.21 -9.88 14.09
N THR A 117 -4.32 -10.58 13.39
CA THR A 117 -4.37 -12.04 13.28
C THR A 117 -4.00 -12.74 14.59
N ARG A 118 -3.08 -12.16 15.37
CA ARG A 118 -2.81 -12.59 16.76
C ARG A 118 -4.05 -12.42 17.64
N GLY A 119 -4.68 -11.24 17.60
CA GLY A 119 -5.87 -10.90 18.38
C GLY A 119 -7.10 -11.71 17.99
N ALA A 120 -7.16 -12.19 16.74
CA ALA A 120 -8.24 -13.06 16.23
C ALA A 120 -8.11 -14.54 16.66
N GLY A 121 -7.10 -14.90 17.45
CA GLY A 121 -6.94 -16.25 18.01
C GLY A 121 -6.00 -17.18 17.23
N PHE A 122 -5.35 -16.69 16.16
CA PHE A 122 -4.38 -17.49 15.40
C PHE A 122 -2.96 -17.50 16.03
N GLY A 123 -2.72 -16.67 17.05
CA GLY A 123 -1.46 -16.60 17.78
C GLY A 123 -0.25 -16.24 16.92
N TYR A 124 0.95 -16.50 17.41
CA TYR A 124 2.19 -16.17 16.70
C TYR A 124 2.36 -16.93 15.38
N ILE A 125 1.96 -18.21 15.32
CA ILE A 125 2.11 -19.03 14.11
C ILE A 125 1.24 -18.50 12.98
N GLY A 126 -0.03 -18.19 13.25
CA GLY A 126 -0.90 -17.62 12.23
C GLY A 126 -0.43 -16.24 11.76
N SER A 127 0.10 -15.44 12.68
CA SER A 127 0.65 -14.11 12.38
C SER A 127 1.89 -14.17 11.47
N THR A 128 2.75 -15.18 11.67
CA THR A 128 3.87 -15.45 10.77
C THR A 128 3.38 -15.93 9.40
N LEU A 129 2.37 -16.80 9.36
CA LEU A 129 1.83 -17.32 8.10
C LEU A 129 1.17 -16.22 7.27
N THR A 130 0.37 -15.35 7.89
CA THR A 130 -0.27 -14.22 7.19
C THR A 130 0.76 -13.21 6.71
N SER A 131 1.80 -12.94 7.51
CA SER A 131 2.93 -12.11 7.10
C SER A 131 3.70 -12.72 5.92
N LEU A 132 3.90 -14.04 5.89
CA LEU A 132 4.54 -14.74 4.76
C LEU A 132 3.69 -14.65 3.48
N ILE A 133 2.38 -14.85 3.59
CA ILE A 133 1.45 -14.70 2.46
C ILE A 133 1.53 -13.27 1.91
N TYR A 134 1.49 -12.28 2.81
CA TYR A 134 1.58 -10.87 2.44
C TYR A 134 2.90 -10.55 1.74
N ALA A 135 4.04 -10.92 2.34
CA ALA A 135 5.36 -10.70 1.75
C ALA A 135 5.50 -11.37 0.36
N SER A 136 5.01 -12.61 0.22
CA SER A 136 5.04 -13.33 -1.05
C SER A 136 4.24 -12.61 -2.13
N PHE A 137 3.06 -12.10 -1.77
CA PHE A 137 2.22 -11.34 -2.68
C PHE A 137 2.86 -10.01 -3.09
N THR A 138 3.49 -9.30 -2.15
CA THR A 138 4.27 -8.09 -2.46
C THR A 138 5.40 -8.37 -3.45
N PHE A 139 6.12 -9.49 -3.31
CA PHE A 139 7.16 -9.87 -4.28
C PHE A 139 6.59 -10.17 -5.66
N ILE A 140 5.41 -10.80 -5.74
CA ILE A 140 4.73 -11.06 -7.02
C ILE A 140 4.40 -9.72 -7.72
N PHE A 141 3.82 -8.76 -7.00
CA PHE A 141 3.49 -7.45 -7.57
C PHE A 141 4.73 -6.68 -7.98
N PHE A 142 5.78 -6.70 -7.16
CA PHE A 142 7.05 -6.10 -7.51
C PHE A 142 7.63 -6.69 -8.81
N ALA A 143 7.57 -8.02 -8.97
CA ALA A 143 8.04 -8.69 -10.18
C ALA A 143 7.17 -8.35 -11.40
N LEU A 144 5.84 -8.30 -11.25
CA LEU A 144 4.92 -7.95 -12.33
C LEU A 144 5.08 -6.49 -12.77
N GLU A 145 5.22 -5.55 -11.84
CA GLU A 145 5.51 -4.15 -12.16
C GLU A 145 6.87 -4.01 -12.86
N ALA A 146 7.90 -4.74 -12.41
CA ALA A 146 9.20 -4.77 -13.08
C ALA A 146 9.09 -5.30 -14.52
N ALA A 147 8.24 -6.30 -14.77
CA ALA A 147 7.96 -6.79 -16.11
C ALA A 147 7.27 -5.74 -16.97
N ILE A 148 6.24 -5.06 -16.46
CA ILE A 148 5.55 -4.00 -17.19
C ILE A 148 6.53 -2.87 -17.55
N MET A 149 7.37 -2.43 -16.61
CA MET A 149 8.40 -1.42 -16.89
C MET A 149 9.41 -1.88 -17.93
N ALA A 150 9.88 -3.13 -17.87
CA ALA A 150 10.81 -3.68 -18.86
C ALA A 150 10.19 -3.74 -20.26
N TYR A 151 8.93 -4.15 -20.38
CA TYR A 151 8.21 -4.15 -21.67
C TYR A 151 7.91 -2.74 -22.17
N ALA A 152 7.72 -1.77 -21.28
CA ALA A 152 7.60 -0.37 -21.68
C ALA A 152 8.91 0.17 -22.27
N LEU A 153 10.06 -0.21 -21.71
CA LEU A 153 11.38 0.15 -22.25
C LEU A 153 11.65 -0.52 -23.61
N ASP A 154 11.25 -1.78 -23.76
CA ASP A 154 11.30 -2.49 -25.04
C ASP A 154 10.47 -1.76 -26.10
N LEU A 155 9.21 -1.43 -25.78
CA LEU A 155 8.32 -0.73 -26.71
C LEU A 155 8.79 0.70 -27.07
N ALA A 156 9.40 1.42 -26.12
CA ALA A 156 9.77 2.82 -26.31
C ALA A 156 11.17 3.02 -26.92
N PHE A 157 12.10 2.12 -26.64
CA PHE A 157 13.52 2.28 -26.97
C PHE A 157 14.14 1.03 -27.60
N ASP A 158 13.36 0.00 -27.92
CA ASP A 158 13.81 -1.31 -28.44
C ASP A 158 14.87 -1.98 -27.52
N ILE A 159 14.77 -1.74 -26.20
CA ILE A 159 15.68 -2.32 -25.20
C ILE A 159 15.16 -3.71 -24.81
N PRO A 160 15.91 -4.80 -25.04
CA PRO A 160 15.46 -6.14 -24.71
C PRO A 160 15.10 -6.28 -23.23
N PRO A 161 14.05 -7.04 -22.86
CA PRO A 161 13.57 -7.15 -21.48
C PRO A 161 14.66 -7.54 -20.47
N ALA A 162 15.62 -8.38 -20.86
CA ALA A 162 16.75 -8.77 -20.02
C ALA A 162 17.54 -7.55 -19.48
N TRP A 163 17.78 -6.56 -20.33
CA TRP A 163 18.43 -5.31 -19.95
C TRP A 163 17.45 -4.35 -19.29
N GLY A 164 16.19 -4.34 -19.71
CA GLY A 164 15.12 -3.58 -19.06
C GLY A 164 15.01 -3.88 -17.57
N TYR A 165 15.01 -5.16 -17.19
CA TYR A 165 15.00 -5.58 -15.78
C TYR A 165 16.20 -5.03 -14.99
N LEU A 166 17.39 -5.08 -15.56
CA LEU A 166 18.60 -4.57 -14.92
C LEU A 166 18.53 -3.05 -14.72
N ILE A 167 18.10 -2.31 -15.75
CA ILE A 167 17.95 -0.85 -15.69
C ILE A 167 16.94 -0.47 -14.62
N CYS A 168 15.77 -1.10 -14.62
CA CYS A 168 14.74 -0.89 -13.60
C CYS A 168 15.27 -1.15 -12.19
N ALA A 169 15.99 -2.25 -11.97
CA ALA A 169 16.57 -2.56 -10.66
C ALA A 169 17.61 -1.51 -10.22
N VAL A 170 18.49 -1.07 -11.13
CA VAL A 170 19.52 -0.05 -10.85
C VAL A 170 18.90 1.31 -10.52
N VAL A 171 17.72 1.63 -11.04
CA VAL A 171 17.01 2.88 -10.73
C VAL A 171 16.17 2.75 -9.45
N VAL A 172 15.42 1.65 -9.31
CA VAL A 172 14.45 1.46 -8.22
C VAL A 172 15.14 1.16 -6.89
N ILE A 173 16.15 0.29 -6.85
CA ILE A 173 16.81 -0.09 -5.58
C ILE A 173 17.39 1.14 -4.87
N PRO A 174 18.20 2.00 -5.51
CA PRO A 174 18.69 3.21 -4.86
C PRO A 174 17.58 4.19 -4.49
N LEU A 175 16.50 4.27 -5.28
CA LEU A 175 15.38 5.14 -4.93
C LEU A 175 14.73 4.71 -3.61
N VAL A 176 14.49 3.41 -3.43
CA VAL A 176 13.86 2.86 -2.23
C VAL A 176 14.76 3.00 -1.00
N THR A 177 16.09 2.99 -1.13
CA THR A 177 17.00 3.22 0.03
C THR A 177 16.91 4.63 0.61
N HIS A 178 16.37 5.61 -0.12
CA HIS A 178 16.13 6.97 0.39
C HIS A 178 14.81 7.08 1.19
N GLY A 179 14.05 5.99 1.31
CA GLY A 179 12.86 5.89 2.16
C GLY A 179 11.62 6.64 1.66
N VAL A 180 10.57 6.62 2.48
CA VAL A 180 9.22 7.10 2.12
C VAL A 180 9.18 8.59 1.76
N THR A 181 10.08 9.41 2.32
CA THR A 181 10.11 10.85 2.04
C THR A 181 10.55 11.14 0.60
N ALA A 182 11.54 10.42 0.09
CA ALA A 182 11.99 10.58 -1.30
C ALA A 182 10.93 10.07 -2.28
N ILE A 183 10.34 8.91 -1.98
CA ILE A 183 9.25 8.32 -2.78
C ILE A 183 8.07 9.29 -2.87
N SER A 184 7.63 9.84 -1.73
CA SER A 184 6.49 10.77 -1.69
C SER A 184 6.72 12.05 -2.51
N ARG A 185 7.95 12.58 -2.51
CA ARG A 185 8.31 13.76 -3.32
C ARG A 185 8.30 13.44 -4.80
N LEU A 186 8.91 12.31 -5.20
CA LEU A 186 8.89 11.85 -6.58
C LEU A 186 7.45 11.66 -7.06
N GLN A 187 6.64 10.96 -6.27
CA GLN A 187 5.24 10.70 -6.59
C GLN A 187 4.43 11.98 -6.73
N THR A 188 4.61 12.98 -5.87
CA THR A 188 3.89 14.26 -5.99
C THR A 188 4.21 14.97 -7.31
N LEU A 189 5.43 14.80 -7.83
CA LEU A 189 5.85 15.37 -9.11
C LEU A 189 5.36 14.55 -10.31
N THR A 190 5.45 13.22 -10.23
CA THR A 190 5.12 12.32 -11.35
C THR A 190 3.63 12.06 -11.48
N GLN A 191 2.85 12.15 -10.40
CA GLN A 191 1.41 11.91 -10.38
C GLN A 191 0.60 12.76 -11.37
N PRO A 192 0.78 14.09 -11.52
CA PRO A 192 0.05 14.85 -12.53
C PRO A 192 0.42 14.44 -13.96
N LEU A 193 1.69 14.13 -14.21
CA LEU A 193 2.16 13.64 -15.52
C LEU A 193 1.57 12.27 -15.82
N TRP A 194 1.60 11.35 -14.85
CA TRP A 194 1.01 10.03 -14.96
C TRP A 194 -0.48 10.11 -15.24
N LEU A 195 -1.23 10.96 -14.52
CA LEU A 195 -2.67 11.12 -14.74
C LEU A 195 -2.97 11.66 -16.14
N MET A 196 -2.18 12.61 -16.64
CA MET A 196 -2.28 13.08 -18.02
C MET A 196 -2.04 11.94 -19.01
N MET A 197 -0.94 11.19 -18.82
CA MET A 197 -0.60 10.06 -19.69
C MET A 197 -1.58 8.90 -19.61
N LEU A 198 -2.29 8.73 -18.50
CA LEU A 198 -3.36 7.75 -18.34
C LEU A 198 -4.56 8.15 -19.20
N VAL A 199 -4.96 9.43 -19.19
CA VAL A 199 -6.18 9.90 -19.86
C VAL A 199 -6.00 10.09 -21.37
N VAL A 200 -4.82 10.57 -21.80
CA VAL A 200 -4.56 10.93 -23.21
C VAL A 200 -4.86 9.80 -24.20
N PRO A 201 -4.40 8.54 -23.99
CA PRO A 201 -4.68 7.43 -24.91
C PRO A 201 -6.18 7.17 -25.06
N TYR A 202 -6.94 7.21 -23.95
CA TYR A 202 -8.39 7.01 -24.00
C TYR A 202 -9.09 8.12 -24.79
N VAL A 203 -8.72 9.39 -24.56
CA VAL A 203 -9.28 10.54 -25.30
C VAL A 203 -9.00 10.41 -26.80
N PHE A 204 -7.76 10.05 -27.17
CA PHE A 204 -7.37 9.84 -28.56
C PHE A 204 -8.20 8.72 -29.22
N VAL A 205 -8.35 7.58 -28.54
CA VAL A 205 -9.15 6.45 -29.06
C VAL A 205 -10.63 6.84 -29.20
N PHE A 206 -11.21 7.57 -28.25
CA PHE A 206 -12.60 8.01 -28.36
C PHE A 206 -12.85 9.03 -29.47
N MET A 207 -11.86 9.87 -29.78
CA MET A 207 -11.93 10.81 -30.90
C MET A 207 -11.85 10.10 -32.25
N GLU A 208 -10.96 9.11 -32.38
CA GLU A 208 -10.76 8.38 -33.64
C GLU A 208 -11.82 7.29 -33.88
N ARG A 209 -12.36 6.70 -32.80
CA ARG A 209 -13.31 5.57 -32.81
C ARG A 209 -14.48 5.85 -31.86
N PRO A 210 -15.43 6.71 -32.23
CA PRO A 210 -16.56 7.06 -31.36
C PRO A 210 -17.48 5.86 -31.06
N ASP A 211 -17.46 4.83 -31.90
CA ASP A 211 -18.21 3.58 -31.77
C ASP A 211 -17.52 2.52 -30.90
N VAL A 212 -16.32 2.77 -30.39
CA VAL A 212 -15.50 1.80 -29.63
C VAL A 212 -16.22 1.19 -28.43
N LEU A 213 -17.10 1.95 -27.76
CA LEU A 213 -17.89 1.47 -26.62
C LEU A 213 -18.83 0.33 -27.01
N SER A 214 -19.41 0.38 -28.21
CA SER A 214 -20.29 -0.68 -28.70
C SER A 214 -19.50 -1.96 -29.01
N GLY A 215 -18.29 -1.82 -29.55
CA GLY A 215 -17.38 -2.93 -29.80
C GLY A 215 -16.88 -3.59 -28.50
N ILE A 216 -16.55 -2.79 -27.48
CA ILE A 216 -16.10 -3.30 -26.18
C ILE A 216 -17.24 -4.02 -25.46
N THR A 217 -18.43 -3.43 -25.39
CA THR A 217 -19.57 -4.03 -24.66
C THR A 217 -20.02 -5.35 -25.27
N GLY A 218 -19.90 -5.51 -26.59
CA GLY A 218 -20.16 -6.76 -27.31
C GLY A 218 -18.99 -7.75 -27.36
N TYR A 219 -17.82 -7.42 -26.80
CA TYR A 219 -16.61 -8.22 -26.97
C TYR A 219 -16.74 -9.60 -26.29
N PRO A 220 -16.68 -10.72 -27.04
CA PRO A 220 -16.98 -12.06 -26.52
C PRO A 220 -15.81 -12.74 -25.81
N GLY A 221 -14.63 -12.13 -25.78
CA GLY A 221 -13.40 -12.77 -25.30
C GLY A 221 -12.70 -13.59 -26.39
N GLU A 222 -11.40 -13.84 -26.22
CA GLU A 222 -10.57 -14.64 -27.14
C GLU A 222 -11.11 -16.08 -27.33
N ARG A 223 -11.77 -16.62 -26.31
CA ARG A 223 -12.33 -17.98 -26.34
C ARG A 223 -13.67 -18.08 -27.07
N GLY A 224 -14.20 -16.97 -27.60
CA GLY A 224 -15.31 -16.98 -28.56
C GLY A 224 -16.66 -17.45 -28.03
N GLY A 225 -16.96 -17.26 -26.73
CA GLY A 225 -18.16 -17.81 -26.08
C GLY A 225 -19.50 -17.20 -26.51
N GLY A 226 -19.54 -16.29 -27.48
CA GLY A 226 -20.69 -15.42 -27.73
C GLY A 226 -20.79 -14.35 -26.65
N GLY A 227 -20.98 -13.09 -27.02
CA GLY A 227 -20.83 -11.89 -26.16
C GLY A 227 -21.75 -11.76 -24.94
N GLY A 228 -22.35 -12.85 -24.47
CA GLY A 228 -23.18 -12.93 -23.28
C GLY A 228 -22.44 -13.44 -22.04
N PHE A 229 -23.20 -13.52 -20.94
CA PHE A 229 -22.73 -14.01 -19.66
C PHE A 229 -22.62 -15.54 -19.62
N HIS A 230 -21.48 -16.04 -19.13
CA HIS A 230 -21.18 -17.46 -18.97
C HIS A 230 -20.64 -17.73 -17.58
N LEU A 231 -21.38 -18.49 -16.78
CA LEU A 231 -21.04 -18.77 -15.39
C LEU A 231 -19.62 -19.34 -15.18
N PRO A 232 -19.09 -20.25 -16.03
CA PRO A 232 -17.72 -20.73 -15.88
C PRO A 232 -16.65 -19.65 -16.15
N ALA A 233 -16.88 -18.80 -17.15
CA ALA A 233 -15.96 -17.71 -17.49
C ALA A 233 -15.99 -16.63 -16.40
N PHE A 234 -17.18 -16.31 -15.89
CA PHE A 234 -17.35 -15.47 -14.71
C PHE A 234 -16.62 -16.04 -13.49
N GLY A 235 -16.79 -17.33 -13.18
CA GLY A 235 -16.12 -17.97 -12.04
C GLY A 235 -14.59 -17.97 -12.16
N ALA A 236 -14.07 -18.17 -13.37
CA ALA A 236 -12.64 -18.09 -13.63
C ALA A 236 -12.10 -16.66 -13.45
N ALA A 237 -12.79 -15.65 -14.01
CA ALA A 237 -12.44 -14.24 -13.83
C ALA A 237 -12.54 -13.81 -12.35
N LEU A 238 -13.58 -14.25 -11.65
CA LEU A 238 -13.80 -13.97 -10.23
C LEU A 238 -12.66 -14.56 -9.38
N THR A 239 -12.17 -15.76 -9.70
CA THR A 239 -11.06 -16.39 -8.98
C THR A 239 -9.77 -15.58 -9.08
N VAL A 240 -9.47 -15.04 -10.27
CA VAL A 240 -8.35 -14.13 -10.47
C VAL A 240 -8.53 -12.85 -9.62
N GLY A 241 -9.72 -12.27 -9.63
CA GLY A 241 -10.03 -11.09 -8.82
C GLY A 241 -9.92 -11.34 -7.31
N ILE A 242 -10.44 -12.46 -6.81
CA ILE A 242 -10.39 -12.83 -5.39
C ILE A 242 -8.94 -13.00 -4.92
N ALA A 243 -8.01 -13.43 -5.77
CA ALA A 243 -6.60 -13.54 -5.41
C ALA A 243 -5.99 -12.20 -4.96
N LEU A 244 -6.59 -11.06 -5.33
CA LEU A 244 -6.16 -9.72 -4.92
C LEU A 244 -6.58 -9.34 -3.49
N ILE A 245 -7.39 -10.16 -2.81
CA ILE A 245 -7.86 -9.88 -1.43
C ILE A 245 -6.71 -9.74 -0.42
N THR A 246 -5.55 -10.34 -0.71
CA THR A 246 -4.33 -10.24 0.11
C THR A 246 -3.81 -8.81 0.23
N GLN A 247 -4.17 -7.91 -0.68
CA GLN A 247 -3.82 -6.49 -0.61
C GLN A 247 -4.45 -5.76 0.58
N MET A 248 -5.46 -6.36 1.23
CA MET A 248 -6.03 -5.82 2.49
C MET A 248 -4.97 -5.66 3.59
N GLY A 249 -3.86 -6.40 3.55
CA GLY A 249 -2.76 -6.22 4.51
C GLY A 249 -2.16 -4.82 4.45
N GLU A 250 -1.92 -4.31 3.23
CA GLU A 250 -1.37 -2.95 3.03
C GLU A 250 -2.37 -1.87 3.50
N GLN A 251 -3.66 -2.10 3.27
CA GLN A 251 -4.73 -1.21 3.76
C GLN A 251 -4.69 -1.07 5.28
N ALA A 252 -4.57 -2.20 6.00
CA ALA A 252 -4.50 -2.21 7.46
C ALA A 252 -3.27 -1.45 7.96
N ASP A 253 -2.13 -1.57 7.25
CA ASP A 253 -0.88 -0.91 7.61
C ASP A 253 -0.92 0.61 7.43
N TYR A 254 -1.66 1.15 6.46
CA TYR A 254 -1.89 2.59 6.39
C TYR A 254 -2.90 3.05 7.44
N LEU A 255 -3.97 2.30 7.64
CA LEU A 255 -5.05 2.67 8.55
C LEU A 255 -4.61 2.71 10.02
N ARG A 256 -3.57 1.97 10.41
CA ARG A 256 -3.03 2.06 11.79
C ARG A 256 -2.54 3.47 12.16
N PHE A 257 -2.23 4.30 11.17
CA PHE A 257 -1.80 5.69 11.34
C PHE A 257 -2.97 6.69 11.48
N MET A 258 -4.23 6.24 11.37
CA MET A 258 -5.41 7.09 11.53
C MET A 258 -5.51 7.70 12.94
N PRO A 259 -6.02 8.95 13.06
CA PRO A 259 -6.25 9.58 14.35
C PRO A 259 -7.39 8.89 15.13
N GLU A 260 -7.39 9.04 16.45
CA GLU A 260 -8.45 8.50 17.29
C GLU A 260 -9.80 9.14 16.95
N LYS A 261 -10.86 8.33 16.95
CA LYS A 261 -12.22 8.81 16.68
C LYS A 261 -12.73 9.63 17.85
N THR A 262 -13.06 10.89 17.58
CA THR A 262 -13.68 11.84 18.51
C THR A 262 -15.04 12.30 17.96
N PRO A 263 -15.94 12.87 18.79
CA PRO A 263 -17.20 13.43 18.31
C PRO A 263 -16.99 14.51 17.22
N ALA A 264 -15.90 15.28 17.31
CA ALA A 264 -15.58 16.34 16.37
C ALA A 264 -15.09 15.84 14.99
N ASN A 265 -14.43 14.67 14.92
CA ASN A 265 -13.84 14.15 13.68
C ASN A 265 -14.61 12.95 13.08
N THR A 266 -15.76 12.55 13.64
CA THR A 266 -16.44 11.30 13.29
C THR A 266 -16.71 11.13 11.79
N ARG A 267 -17.17 12.19 11.10
CA ARG A 267 -17.43 12.14 9.65
C ARG A 267 -16.13 11.99 8.83
N ARG A 268 -15.08 12.71 9.23
CA ARG A 268 -13.76 12.66 8.58
C ARG A 268 -13.06 11.32 8.84
N TRP A 269 -13.24 10.76 10.03
CA TRP A 269 -12.72 9.45 10.39
C TRP A 269 -13.35 8.36 9.52
N TRP A 270 -14.67 8.34 9.36
CA TRP A 270 -15.32 7.37 8.47
C TRP A 270 -14.91 7.54 7.00
N ALA A 271 -14.79 8.78 6.52
CA ALA A 271 -14.27 9.04 5.18
C ALA A 271 -12.83 8.53 5.03
N GLY A 272 -11.97 8.75 6.02
CA GLY A 272 -10.59 8.25 6.03
C GLY A 272 -10.51 6.72 6.08
N VAL A 273 -11.37 6.05 6.86
CA VAL A 273 -11.44 4.58 6.90
C VAL A 273 -11.90 4.03 5.56
N LEU A 274 -12.91 4.64 4.94
CA LEU A 274 -13.41 4.18 3.64
C LEU A 274 -12.37 4.43 2.54
N LEU A 275 -11.86 5.66 2.41
CA LEU A 275 -10.92 6.03 1.34
C LEU A 275 -9.54 5.37 1.50
N GLY A 276 -9.03 5.25 2.72
CA GLY A 276 -7.75 4.60 3.01
C GLY A 276 -7.82 3.08 3.24
N GLY A 277 -9.04 2.53 3.35
CA GLY A 277 -9.30 1.13 3.65
C GLY A 277 -9.88 0.37 2.45
N PRO A 278 -11.14 -0.05 2.46
CA PRO A 278 -11.71 -0.86 1.38
C PRO A 278 -12.09 -0.06 0.12
N GLY A 279 -12.15 1.26 0.20
CA GLY A 279 -12.73 2.12 -0.83
C GLY A 279 -11.87 2.38 -2.06
N TRP A 280 -10.59 2.01 -2.08
CA TRP A 280 -9.78 2.06 -3.31
C TRP A 280 -10.02 0.86 -4.23
N VAL A 281 -10.72 -0.16 -3.74
CA VAL A 281 -11.06 -1.35 -4.53
C VAL A 281 -12.31 -1.12 -5.40
N VAL A 282 -13.11 -0.10 -5.06
CA VAL A 282 -14.41 0.21 -5.69
C VAL A 282 -14.29 1.43 -6.60
#